data_AF-A0A7G9YTV7-F1
#
_entry.id   AF-A0A7G9YTV7-F1
#
_cell.length_a   1.000
_cell.length_b   1.000
_cell.length_c   1.000
_cell.angle_alpha   90.00
_cell.angle_beta   90.00
_cell.angle_gamma   90.00
#
_symmetry.space_group_name_H-M   'P 1'
#
loop_
_entity.id
_entity.type
_entity.pdbx_description
1 polymer ?
#
loop_
_entity_poly.entity_id
_entity_poly.type
_entity_poly.pdbx_seq_one_letter_code
_entity_poly.pdbx_strand_id
1 'polypeptide(L)'
;MSEFAEQIVSLYDLKVASVSLDEPEKDMPADIPLPECDLLLVLGILPKAGDLVPIIAERTGAKAVLWPIEDPNLIPEGKYSIAEELKNKGVHIEFPEPLCSLDTDTSDNEQVKSFVASFGKPKFELRVNAKQKVIETIKVTRDTPCGTASKIAPKLVGMSYEDMKSFEDAVAQMHDNECVAYMGPERPIMQQAGRLLVDAIKGAISKNKILTRINAD
;
A
#
# COMPACT_ATOMS: atom_id res chain seq x y z
N MET A 1 -6.12 18.47 9.69
CA MET A 1 -6.08 17.00 9.93
C MET A 1 -6.21 16.33 8.58
N SER A 2 -5.53 15.20 8.33
CA SER A 2 -5.71 14.51 7.05
C SER A 2 -7.14 13.97 6.97
N GLU A 3 -7.78 14.12 5.83
CA GLU A 3 -9.16 13.67 5.56
C GLU A 3 -9.35 12.16 5.85
N PHE A 4 -8.26 11.39 5.83
CA PHE A 4 -8.24 9.95 6.09
C PHE A 4 -8.29 9.57 7.57
N ALA A 5 -7.81 10.43 8.47
CA ALA A 5 -7.80 10.13 9.90
C ALA A 5 -9.21 9.89 10.44
N GLU A 6 -10.22 10.54 9.85
CA GLU A 6 -11.62 10.39 10.21
C GLU A 6 -12.24 9.06 9.76
N GLN A 7 -11.58 8.34 8.83
CA GLN A 7 -12.01 7.03 8.34
C GLN A 7 -11.42 5.87 9.15
N ILE A 8 -10.43 6.13 10.01
CA ILE A 8 -9.81 5.12 10.88
C ILE A 8 -10.59 5.06 12.18
N VAL A 9 -11.41 4.02 12.32
CA VAL A 9 -12.24 3.81 13.53
C VAL A 9 -11.48 3.16 14.68
N SER A 10 -10.40 2.42 14.39
CA SER A 10 -9.53 1.80 15.38
C SER A 10 -8.18 1.40 14.80
N LEU A 11 -7.18 1.34 15.68
CA LEU A 11 -5.87 0.75 15.43
C LEU A 11 -5.54 -0.14 16.63
N TYR A 12 -5.14 -1.38 16.37
CA TYR A 12 -4.76 -2.33 17.41
C TYR A 12 -3.49 -3.08 17.04
N ASP A 13 -2.54 -3.11 17.96
CA ASP A 13 -1.28 -3.83 17.85
C ASP A 13 -1.48 -5.26 18.39
N LEU A 14 -1.64 -6.24 17.49
CA LEU A 14 -1.92 -7.62 17.86
C LEU A 14 -0.64 -8.32 18.34
N LYS A 15 -0.50 -8.46 19.66
CA LYS A 15 0.67 -9.07 20.32
C LYS A 15 0.61 -10.60 20.45
N VAL A 16 -0.38 -11.24 19.82
CA VAL A 16 -0.56 -12.68 19.85
C VAL A 16 0.45 -13.34 18.91
N ALA A 17 1.25 -14.27 19.42
CA ALA A 17 2.27 -14.95 18.62
C ALA A 17 1.73 -16.17 17.86
N SER A 18 0.77 -16.86 18.44
CA SER A 18 0.12 -18.05 17.88
C SER A 18 -1.21 -18.27 18.56
N VAL A 19 -2.13 -18.98 17.88
CA VAL A 19 -3.40 -19.41 18.45
C VAL A 19 -3.59 -20.93 18.36
N SER A 20 -4.55 -21.44 19.12
CA SER A 20 -5.08 -22.79 19.02
C SER A 20 -5.62 -23.05 17.61
N LEU A 21 -5.31 -24.21 17.05
CA LEU A 21 -5.86 -24.64 15.76
C LEU A 21 -7.33 -25.05 15.87
N ASP A 22 -7.76 -25.51 17.04
CA ASP A 22 -9.10 -26.03 17.26
C ASP A 22 -10.07 -24.94 17.78
N GLU A 23 -9.57 -24.01 18.60
CA GLU A 23 -10.38 -22.99 19.28
C GLU A 23 -9.65 -21.62 19.29
N PRO A 24 -9.31 -21.04 18.11
CA PRO A 24 -8.55 -19.80 18.01
C PRO A 24 -9.20 -18.62 18.75
N GLU A 25 -10.52 -18.62 18.89
CA GLU A 25 -11.27 -17.58 19.61
C GLU A 25 -10.90 -17.44 21.09
N LYS A 26 -10.35 -18.49 21.71
CA LYS A 26 -9.90 -18.46 23.12
C LYS A 26 -8.63 -17.64 23.32
N ASP A 27 -7.85 -17.46 22.26
CA ASP A 27 -6.61 -16.68 22.26
C ASP A 27 -6.83 -15.21 21.85
N MET A 28 -8.09 -14.81 21.63
CA MET A 28 -8.43 -13.41 21.35
C MET A 28 -8.02 -12.52 22.53
N PRO A 29 -7.29 -11.42 22.28
CA PRO A 29 -6.97 -10.47 23.34
C PRO A 29 -8.22 -9.89 23.98
N ALA A 30 -8.25 -9.78 25.30
CA ALA A 30 -9.40 -9.25 26.03
C ALA A 30 -9.63 -7.75 25.77
N ASP A 31 -8.59 -7.03 25.35
CA ASP A 31 -8.60 -5.59 25.10
C ASP A 31 -8.75 -5.23 23.61
N ILE A 32 -8.93 -6.22 22.72
CA ILE A 32 -9.08 -5.93 21.28
C ILE A 32 -10.32 -5.09 21.03
N PRO A 33 -10.18 -3.88 20.47
CA PRO A 33 -11.31 -3.07 20.09
C PRO A 33 -11.99 -3.71 18.87
N LEU A 34 -13.29 -3.92 18.95
CA LEU A 34 -14.11 -4.50 17.88
C LEU A 34 -15.16 -3.46 17.40
N PRO A 35 -14.74 -2.29 16.89
CA PRO A 35 -15.69 -1.35 16.30
C PRO A 35 -16.26 -1.92 15.01
N GLU A 36 -17.44 -1.43 14.60
CA GLU A 36 -17.93 -1.67 13.25
C GLU A 36 -16.97 -1.05 12.22
N CYS A 37 -16.61 -1.79 11.17
CA CYS A 37 -15.82 -1.29 10.06
C CYS A 37 -16.21 -1.97 8.74
N ASP A 38 -15.97 -1.30 7.61
CA ASP A 38 -16.19 -1.89 6.29
C ASP A 38 -14.95 -2.64 5.76
N LEU A 39 -13.75 -2.18 6.13
CA LEU A 39 -12.46 -2.69 5.67
C LEU A 39 -11.54 -2.97 6.85
N LEU A 40 -11.06 -4.21 6.95
CA LEU A 40 -10.04 -4.61 7.91
C LEU A 40 -8.66 -4.65 7.22
N LEU A 41 -7.75 -3.79 7.64
CA LEU A 41 -6.35 -3.80 7.19
C LEU A 41 -5.52 -4.67 8.14
N VAL A 42 -4.89 -5.73 7.63
CA VAL A 42 -4.02 -6.62 8.43
C VAL A 42 -2.57 -6.39 8.03
N LEU A 43 -1.82 -5.69 8.88
CA LEU A 43 -0.47 -5.24 8.59
C LEU A 43 0.52 -5.91 9.55
N GLY A 44 1.38 -6.78 9.02
CA GLY A 44 2.57 -7.25 9.74
C GLY A 44 2.32 -8.10 10.99
N ILE A 45 1.20 -8.82 11.07
CA ILE A 45 0.96 -9.76 12.18
C ILE A 45 1.74 -11.07 12.01
N LEU A 46 1.94 -11.81 13.10
CA LEU A 46 2.65 -13.09 13.08
C LEU A 46 1.82 -14.18 12.37
N PRO A 47 2.45 -15.06 11.56
CA PRO A 47 1.74 -16.05 10.73
C PRO A 47 0.72 -16.92 11.46
N LYS A 48 1.05 -17.34 12.69
CA LYS A 48 0.24 -18.24 13.52
C LYS A 48 -0.89 -17.55 14.27
N ALA A 49 -0.96 -16.22 14.23
CA ALA A 49 -2.10 -15.47 14.74
C ALA A 49 -3.19 -15.26 13.66
N GLY A 50 -2.95 -15.76 12.44
CA GLY A 50 -3.79 -15.47 11.28
C GLY A 50 -5.23 -15.98 11.39
N ASP A 51 -5.46 -17.06 12.13
CA ASP A 51 -6.80 -17.63 12.33
C ASP A 51 -7.70 -16.74 13.20
N LEU A 52 -7.16 -15.67 13.82
CA LEU A 52 -7.98 -14.63 14.45
C LEU A 52 -8.64 -13.70 13.43
N VAL A 53 -8.09 -13.57 12.21
CA VAL A 53 -8.56 -12.59 11.23
C VAL A 53 -10.01 -12.83 10.79
N PRO A 54 -10.44 -14.08 10.47
CA PRO A 54 -11.85 -14.36 10.19
C PRO A 54 -12.79 -14.02 11.35
N ILE A 55 -12.35 -14.24 12.59
CA ILE A 55 -13.13 -13.96 13.80
C ILE A 55 -13.27 -12.45 14.00
N ILE A 56 -12.16 -11.71 13.86
CA ILE A 56 -12.16 -10.24 13.96
C ILE A 56 -13.05 -9.65 12.87
N ALA A 57 -12.87 -10.07 11.61
CA ALA A 57 -13.66 -9.57 10.49
C ALA A 57 -15.17 -9.77 10.68
N GLU A 58 -15.58 -10.94 11.17
CA GLU A 58 -16.98 -11.22 11.50
C GLU A 58 -17.50 -10.31 12.62
N ARG A 59 -16.74 -10.19 13.72
CA ARG A 59 -17.15 -9.39 14.89
C ARG A 59 -17.18 -7.88 14.63
N THR A 60 -16.37 -7.39 13.71
CA THR A 60 -16.38 -5.97 13.28
C THR A 60 -17.35 -5.72 12.11
N GLY A 61 -17.97 -6.77 11.54
CA GLY A 61 -18.83 -6.64 10.36
C GLY A 61 -18.09 -6.23 9.08
N ALA A 62 -16.78 -6.50 9.01
CA ALA A 62 -15.95 -6.15 7.86
C ALA A 62 -16.45 -6.82 6.59
N LYS A 63 -16.55 -6.03 5.51
CA LYS A 63 -16.96 -6.51 4.18
C LYS A 63 -15.76 -6.97 3.35
N ALA A 64 -14.58 -6.44 3.66
CA ALA A 64 -13.34 -6.86 3.04
C ALA A 64 -12.17 -6.87 4.05
N VAL A 65 -11.20 -7.74 3.79
CA VAL A 65 -9.90 -7.81 4.44
C VAL A 65 -8.82 -7.49 3.41
N LEU A 66 -7.96 -6.52 3.71
CA LEU A 66 -6.77 -6.25 2.91
C LEU A 66 -5.54 -6.63 3.73
N TRP A 67 -4.87 -7.70 3.32
CA TRP A 67 -3.77 -8.29 4.04
C TRP A 67 -2.54 -8.36 3.14
N PRO A 68 -1.81 -7.25 2.96
CA PRO A 68 -0.64 -7.24 2.10
C PRO A 68 0.45 -8.19 2.59
N ILE A 69 1.14 -8.79 1.63
CA ILE A 69 2.38 -9.52 1.89
C ILE A 69 3.52 -8.54 1.68
N GLU A 70 3.91 -7.85 2.74
CA GLU A 70 5.09 -6.98 2.74
C GLU A 70 6.35 -7.75 3.15
N ASP A 71 6.21 -8.83 3.92
CA ASP A 71 7.30 -9.71 4.33
C ASP A 71 6.91 -11.19 4.10
N PRO A 72 7.69 -11.97 3.33
CA PRO A 72 7.42 -13.40 3.14
C PRO A 72 7.38 -14.20 4.44
N ASN A 73 8.06 -13.75 5.49
CA ASN A 73 8.07 -14.42 6.80
C ASN A 73 6.78 -14.18 7.59
N LEU A 74 5.93 -13.26 7.15
CA LEU A 74 4.65 -12.91 7.78
C LEU A 74 3.44 -13.40 6.97
N ILE A 75 3.65 -14.25 5.97
CA ILE A 75 2.56 -14.92 5.26
C ILE A 75 1.81 -15.81 6.27
N PRO A 76 0.46 -15.71 6.39
CA PRO A 76 -0.30 -16.55 7.30
C PRO A 76 -0.15 -18.04 6.95
N GLU A 77 0.08 -18.90 7.95
CA GLU A 77 0.21 -20.35 7.73
C GLU A 77 -1.07 -20.93 7.12
N GLY A 78 -2.23 -20.46 7.58
CA GLY A 78 -3.56 -20.82 7.08
C GLY A 78 -4.04 -20.00 5.87
N LYS A 79 -3.17 -19.37 5.07
CA LYS A 79 -3.58 -18.41 4.01
C LYS A 79 -4.80 -18.86 3.18
N TYR A 80 -4.80 -20.11 2.71
CA TYR A 80 -5.88 -20.63 1.86
C TYR A 80 -7.15 -20.96 2.64
N SER A 81 -7.04 -21.57 3.83
CA SER A 81 -8.20 -21.89 4.68
C SER A 81 -8.85 -20.61 5.22
N ILE A 82 -8.05 -19.63 5.63
CA ILE A 82 -8.52 -18.30 6.05
C ILE A 82 -9.29 -17.61 4.92
N ALA A 83 -8.77 -17.66 3.69
CA ALA A 83 -9.43 -17.05 2.55
C ALA A 83 -10.76 -17.75 2.21
N GLU A 84 -10.80 -19.08 2.32
CA GLU A 84 -12.02 -19.87 2.13
C GLU A 84 -13.05 -19.58 3.23
N GLU A 85 -12.63 -19.50 4.49
CA GLU A 85 -13.51 -19.16 5.62
C GLU A 85 -14.13 -17.78 5.46
N LEU A 86 -13.32 -16.75 5.18
CA LEU A 86 -13.80 -15.39 4.93
C LEU A 86 -14.78 -15.35 3.77
N LYS A 87 -14.47 -16.04 2.67
CA LYS A 87 -15.37 -16.15 1.51
C LYS A 87 -16.70 -16.80 1.90
N ASN A 88 -16.70 -17.86 2.70
CA ASN A 88 -17.92 -18.52 3.17
C ASN A 88 -18.77 -17.62 4.08
N LYS A 89 -18.14 -16.67 4.77
CA LYS A 89 -18.80 -15.60 5.55
C LYS A 89 -19.22 -14.39 4.70
N GLY A 90 -18.95 -14.41 3.39
CA GLY A 90 -19.26 -13.29 2.49
C GLY A 90 -18.29 -12.11 2.61
N VAL A 91 -17.12 -12.31 3.21
CA VAL A 91 -16.08 -11.29 3.37
C VAL A 91 -15.02 -11.48 2.28
N HIS A 92 -14.77 -10.42 1.51
CA HIS A 92 -13.73 -10.43 0.47
C HIS A 92 -12.32 -10.36 1.09
N ILE A 93 -11.32 -10.98 0.46
CA ILE A 93 -9.93 -10.85 0.92
C ILE A 93 -8.95 -10.71 -0.25
N GLU A 94 -7.97 -9.81 -0.08
CA GLU A 94 -6.85 -9.65 -1.01
C GLU A 94 -5.51 -9.66 -0.29
N PHE A 95 -4.52 -10.29 -0.94
CA PHE A 95 -3.13 -10.37 -0.49
C PHE A 95 -2.19 -9.67 -1.49
N PRO A 96 -2.28 -8.34 -1.66
CA PRO A 96 -1.40 -7.62 -2.58
C PRO A 96 0.06 -7.72 -2.15
N GLU A 97 0.96 -7.68 -3.12
CA GLU A 97 2.40 -7.79 -2.88
C GLU A 97 3.18 -6.96 -3.92
N PRO A 98 3.76 -5.81 -3.53
CA PRO A 98 3.51 -5.06 -2.28
C PRO A 98 2.10 -4.45 -2.23
N LEU A 99 1.68 -3.88 -1.09
CA LEU A 99 0.43 -3.13 -0.95
C LEU A 99 0.33 -1.96 -1.94
N CYS A 100 1.46 -1.31 -2.23
CA CYS A 100 1.53 -0.24 -3.22
C CYS A 100 1.44 -0.73 -4.69
N SER A 101 1.23 -2.02 -4.94
CA SER A 101 0.93 -2.53 -6.29
C SER A 101 -0.51 -2.29 -6.72
N LEU A 102 -1.42 -2.06 -5.76
CA LEU A 102 -2.83 -1.85 -6.04
C LEU A 102 -3.07 -0.60 -6.91
N ASP A 103 -3.93 -0.73 -7.92
CA ASP A 103 -4.41 0.36 -8.77
C ASP A 103 -5.93 0.23 -8.99
N THR A 104 -6.56 1.20 -9.64
CA THR A 104 -8.02 1.25 -9.81
C THR A 104 -8.59 0.01 -10.49
N ASP A 105 -7.75 -0.71 -11.24
CA ASP A 105 -8.14 -1.84 -12.07
C ASP A 105 -7.65 -3.18 -11.48
N THR A 106 -7.04 -3.17 -10.27
CA THR A 106 -6.49 -4.39 -9.65
C THR A 106 -7.46 -5.12 -8.74
N SER A 107 -8.58 -4.49 -8.37
CA SER A 107 -9.60 -5.07 -7.51
C SER A 107 -10.99 -4.71 -8.01
N ASP A 108 -11.91 -5.68 -7.95
CA ASP A 108 -13.34 -5.46 -8.21
C ASP A 108 -14.13 -5.16 -6.93
N ASN A 109 -13.51 -5.27 -5.75
CA ASN A 109 -14.17 -5.04 -4.47
C ASN A 109 -14.21 -3.54 -4.12
N GLU A 110 -15.41 -3.04 -3.79
CA GLU A 110 -15.62 -1.61 -3.55
C GLU A 110 -14.88 -1.06 -2.32
N GLN A 111 -14.72 -1.87 -1.26
CA GLN A 111 -13.97 -1.45 -0.07
C GLN A 111 -12.48 -1.31 -0.38
N VAL A 112 -11.91 -2.25 -1.15
CA VAL A 112 -10.53 -2.15 -1.62
C VAL A 112 -10.36 -0.97 -2.58
N LYS A 113 -11.29 -0.76 -3.53
CA LYS A 113 -11.27 0.42 -4.42
C LYS A 113 -11.29 1.74 -3.65
N SER A 114 -12.06 1.82 -2.56
CA SER A 114 -12.08 3.00 -1.68
C SER A 114 -10.72 3.28 -1.06
N PHE A 115 -9.99 2.25 -0.61
CA PHE A 115 -8.60 2.39 -0.16
C PHE A 115 -7.70 2.88 -1.30
N VAL A 116 -7.84 2.27 -2.49
CA VAL A 116 -7.05 2.56 -3.69
C VAL A 116 -7.32 3.93 -4.31
N ALA A 117 -8.42 4.59 -3.96
CA ALA A 117 -8.64 5.99 -4.32
C ALA A 117 -7.57 6.90 -3.70
N SER A 118 -7.01 6.51 -2.55
CA SER A 118 -6.12 7.35 -1.73
C SER A 118 -4.72 6.76 -1.56
N PHE A 119 -4.61 5.43 -1.47
CA PHE A 119 -3.37 4.72 -1.21
C PHE A 119 -3.17 3.53 -2.16
N GLY A 120 -2.00 3.39 -2.77
CA GLY A 120 -1.70 2.29 -3.67
C GLY A 120 -0.49 2.61 -4.54
N LYS A 121 -0.55 2.25 -5.82
CA LYS A 121 0.45 2.66 -6.81
C LYS A 121 0.44 4.19 -6.91
N PRO A 122 1.53 4.89 -6.59
CA PRO A 122 1.45 6.34 -6.43
C PRO A 122 1.09 7.04 -7.75
N LYS A 123 0.38 8.16 -7.66
CA LYS A 123 0.03 9.02 -8.80
C LYS A 123 0.45 10.46 -8.51
N PHE A 124 0.99 11.11 -9.54
CA PHE A 124 1.56 12.44 -9.45
C PHE A 124 1.02 13.36 -10.55
N GLU A 125 0.71 14.59 -10.17
CA GLU A 125 0.59 15.73 -11.07
C GLU A 125 1.90 16.51 -11.04
N LEU A 126 2.54 16.69 -12.19
CA LEU A 126 3.84 17.35 -12.31
C LEU A 126 3.75 18.57 -13.24
N ARG A 127 4.64 19.53 -13.05
CA ARG A 127 5.04 20.49 -14.10
C ARG A 127 6.55 20.40 -14.25
N VAL A 128 7.02 20.40 -15.50
CA VAL A 128 8.44 20.27 -15.82
C VAL A 128 8.89 21.38 -16.76
N ASN A 129 10.13 21.84 -16.57
CA ASN A 129 10.80 22.66 -17.56
C ASN A 129 11.39 21.75 -18.63
N ALA A 130 10.82 21.74 -19.84
CA ALA A 130 11.27 20.84 -20.91
C ALA A 130 12.66 21.19 -21.45
N LYS A 131 13.07 22.47 -21.39
CA LYS A 131 14.37 22.93 -21.90
C LYS A 131 15.51 22.58 -20.93
N GLN A 132 15.33 22.91 -19.65
CA GLN A 132 16.32 22.65 -18.60
C GLN A 132 16.22 21.23 -18.03
N LYS A 133 15.18 20.48 -18.41
CA LYS A 133 14.89 19.13 -17.93
C LYS A 133 14.84 19.02 -16.41
N VAL A 134 14.13 19.94 -15.75
CA VAL A 134 13.94 19.96 -14.28
C VAL A 134 12.47 19.87 -13.90
N ILE A 135 12.18 19.30 -12.73
CA ILE A 135 10.84 19.28 -12.14
C ILE A 135 10.58 20.64 -11.46
N GLU A 136 9.52 21.34 -11.87
CA GLU A 136 9.18 22.65 -11.30
C GLU A 136 8.16 22.53 -10.15
N THR A 137 7.18 21.65 -10.31
CA THR A 137 6.16 21.38 -9.27
C THR A 137 5.78 19.91 -9.29
N ILE A 138 5.43 19.38 -8.13
CA ILE A 138 4.90 18.04 -7.96
C ILE A 138 3.81 18.03 -6.89
N LYS A 139 2.72 17.34 -7.20
CA LYS A 139 1.60 17.09 -6.29
C LYS A 139 1.29 15.59 -6.31
N VAL A 140 1.15 15.00 -5.15
CA VAL A 140 0.71 13.61 -4.98
C VAL A 140 -0.81 13.59 -5.04
N THR A 141 -1.38 12.84 -5.98
CA THR A 141 -2.84 12.64 -6.10
C THR A 141 -3.30 11.29 -5.58
N ARG A 142 -2.37 10.33 -5.48
CA ARG A 142 -2.54 9.08 -4.73
C ARG A 142 -1.20 8.72 -4.12
N ASP A 143 -1.17 8.44 -2.83
CA ASP A 143 0.06 8.15 -2.11
C ASP A 143 0.38 6.65 -2.15
N THR A 144 1.63 6.32 -1.86
CA THR A 144 1.99 4.99 -1.36
C THR A 144 1.39 4.77 0.03
N PRO A 145 0.96 3.55 0.39
CA PRO A 145 0.45 3.25 1.74
C PRO A 145 1.42 3.58 2.88
N CYS A 146 2.74 3.47 2.64
CA CYS A 146 3.78 3.86 3.60
C CYS A 146 4.06 5.37 3.66
N GLY A 147 3.42 6.19 2.82
CA GLY A 147 3.62 7.64 2.77
C GLY A 147 4.90 8.12 2.05
N THR A 148 5.68 7.21 1.47
CA THR A 148 6.92 7.53 0.73
C THR A 148 6.68 8.57 -0.36
N ALA A 149 5.64 8.46 -1.18
CA ALA A 149 5.42 9.39 -2.29
C ALA A 149 5.22 10.83 -1.80
N SER A 150 4.40 11.05 -0.76
CA SER A 150 4.26 12.38 -0.14
C SER A 150 5.55 12.87 0.50
N LYS A 151 6.32 11.98 1.15
CA LYS A 151 7.57 12.35 1.81
C LYS A 151 8.66 12.79 0.84
N ILE A 152 8.77 12.14 -0.32
CA ILE A 152 9.82 12.46 -1.30
C ILE A 152 9.42 13.58 -2.25
N ALA A 153 8.13 13.80 -2.50
CA ALA A 153 7.66 14.77 -3.50
C ALA A 153 8.31 16.17 -3.35
N PRO A 154 8.37 16.80 -2.17
CA PRO A 154 9.04 18.10 -2.03
C PRO A 154 10.53 18.09 -2.41
N LYS A 155 11.21 16.95 -2.23
CA LYS A 155 12.64 16.78 -2.57
C LYS A 155 12.88 16.66 -4.07
N LEU A 156 11.86 16.28 -4.84
CA LEU A 156 11.94 16.14 -6.30
C LEU A 156 11.88 17.49 -7.03
N VAL A 157 11.35 18.54 -6.38
CA VAL A 157 11.32 19.89 -6.96
C VAL A 157 12.75 20.39 -7.18
N GLY A 158 13.04 20.85 -8.39
CA GLY A 158 14.38 21.30 -8.80
C GLY A 158 15.32 20.17 -9.25
N MET A 159 14.96 18.90 -9.08
CA MET A 159 15.78 17.80 -9.58
C MET A 159 15.79 17.76 -11.10
N SER A 160 16.99 17.55 -11.66
CA SER A 160 17.19 17.30 -13.08
C SER A 160 16.83 15.86 -13.44
N TYR A 161 16.11 15.70 -14.55
CA TYR A 161 15.87 14.42 -15.22
C TYR A 161 16.61 14.33 -16.56
N GLU A 162 17.65 15.15 -16.76
CA GLU A 162 18.47 15.12 -17.98
C GLU A 162 19.14 13.76 -18.19
N ASP A 163 19.81 13.25 -17.16
CA ASP A 163 20.21 11.85 -17.06
C ASP A 163 19.13 11.09 -16.30
N MET A 164 18.30 10.36 -17.07
CA MET A 164 17.20 9.59 -16.49
C MET A 164 17.70 8.49 -15.56
N LYS A 165 18.88 7.90 -15.81
CA LYS A 165 19.38 6.80 -14.97
C LYS A 165 19.79 7.32 -13.60
N SER A 166 20.53 8.43 -13.55
CA SER A 166 20.88 9.10 -12.29
C SER A 166 19.64 9.57 -11.52
N PHE A 167 18.61 10.06 -12.23
CA PHE A 167 17.34 10.44 -11.61
C PHE A 167 16.61 9.24 -10.98
N GLU A 168 16.51 8.12 -11.71
CA GLU A 168 15.92 6.87 -11.21
C GLU A 168 16.62 6.37 -9.94
N ASP A 169 17.96 6.35 -9.96
CA ASP A 169 18.76 5.87 -8.84
C ASP A 169 18.59 6.79 -7.61
N ALA A 170 18.50 8.10 -7.81
CA ALA A 170 18.23 9.04 -6.72
C ALA A 170 16.83 8.85 -6.12
N VAL A 171 15.80 8.64 -6.95
CA VAL A 171 14.43 8.36 -6.46
C VAL A 171 14.37 7.03 -5.72
N ALA A 172 15.01 5.98 -6.25
CA ALA A 172 15.08 4.68 -5.60
C ALA A 172 15.77 4.77 -4.23
N GLN A 173 16.87 5.54 -4.10
CA GLN A 173 17.53 5.76 -2.81
C GLN A 173 16.62 6.51 -1.80
N MET A 174 15.75 7.40 -2.26
CA MET A 174 14.82 8.11 -1.38
C MET A 174 13.68 7.21 -0.88
N HIS A 175 13.34 6.14 -1.61
CA HIS A 175 12.25 5.22 -1.29
C HIS A 175 12.46 4.46 0.01
N ASP A 176 13.70 4.00 0.25
CA ASP A 176 14.04 3.04 1.30
C ASP A 176 13.84 3.58 2.72
N ASN A 177 13.62 4.90 2.88
CA ASN A 177 13.51 5.51 4.21
C ASN A 177 12.22 5.14 4.97
N GLU A 178 11.09 4.90 4.28
CA GLU A 178 9.78 4.62 4.93
C GLU A 178 9.18 3.27 4.55
N CYS A 179 9.71 2.62 3.53
CA CYS A 179 9.15 1.35 3.08
C CYS A 179 9.46 0.26 4.11
N VAL A 180 8.42 -0.43 4.58
CA VAL A 180 8.55 -1.56 5.52
C VAL A 180 8.56 -2.92 4.79
N ALA A 181 8.56 -2.92 3.47
CA ALA A 181 8.61 -4.13 2.66
C ALA A 181 9.93 -4.87 2.85
N TYR A 182 9.89 -6.18 2.72
CA TYR A 182 11.05 -7.05 2.86
C TYR A 182 12.09 -6.77 1.78
N MET A 183 13.33 -6.60 2.24
CA MET A 183 14.50 -6.32 1.42
C MET A 183 15.41 -7.55 1.43
N GLY A 184 15.06 -8.58 0.66
CA GLY A 184 15.87 -9.79 0.54
C GLY A 184 16.00 -10.27 -0.91
N PRO A 185 17.07 -11.02 -1.23
CA PRO A 185 17.40 -11.40 -2.60
C PRO A 185 16.37 -12.34 -3.22
N GLU A 186 15.77 -13.23 -2.42
CA GLU A 186 14.82 -14.25 -2.89
C GLU A 186 13.44 -13.69 -3.23
N ARG A 187 13.04 -12.60 -2.56
CA ARG A 187 11.72 -11.97 -2.73
C ARG A 187 11.85 -10.46 -2.53
N PRO A 188 12.37 -9.72 -3.53
CA PRO A 188 12.75 -8.32 -3.38
C PRO A 188 11.53 -7.37 -3.43
N ILE A 189 10.62 -7.49 -2.45
CA ILE A 189 9.35 -6.76 -2.40
C ILE A 189 9.60 -5.25 -2.31
N MET A 190 10.56 -4.82 -1.48
CA MET A 190 10.94 -3.40 -1.37
C MET A 190 11.44 -2.83 -2.70
N GLN A 191 12.25 -3.58 -3.45
CA GLN A 191 12.75 -3.13 -4.75
C GLN A 191 11.63 -3.08 -5.79
N GLN A 192 10.64 -3.97 -5.72
CA GLN A 192 9.43 -3.88 -6.55
C GLN A 192 8.63 -2.61 -6.22
N ALA A 193 8.43 -2.30 -4.94
CA ALA A 193 7.80 -1.06 -4.49
C ALA A 193 8.54 0.20 -4.98
N GLY A 194 9.88 0.20 -4.87
CA GLY A 194 10.73 1.29 -5.37
C GLY A 194 10.59 1.49 -6.88
N ARG A 195 10.53 0.40 -7.66
CA ARG A 195 10.28 0.48 -9.12
C ARG A 195 8.91 1.07 -9.45
N LEU A 196 7.86 0.67 -8.72
CA LEU A 196 6.52 1.23 -8.90
C LEU A 196 6.50 2.75 -8.69
N LEU A 197 7.22 3.25 -7.68
CA LEU A 197 7.37 4.68 -7.41
C LEU A 197 8.14 5.40 -8.52
N VAL A 198 9.28 4.85 -8.93
CA VAL A 198 10.11 5.40 -10.02
C VAL A 198 9.31 5.47 -11.33
N ASP A 199 8.62 4.39 -11.69
CA ASP A 199 7.83 4.30 -12.91
C ASP A 199 6.66 5.28 -12.91
N ALA A 200 6.00 5.47 -11.76
CA ALA A 200 4.94 6.45 -11.61
C ALA A 200 5.43 7.88 -11.88
N ILE A 201 6.58 8.27 -11.33
CA ILE A 201 7.18 9.60 -11.53
C ILE A 201 7.61 9.78 -12.99
N LYS A 202 8.29 8.78 -13.58
CA LYS A 202 8.68 8.80 -15.01
C LYS A 202 7.48 8.92 -15.94
N GLY A 203 6.42 8.17 -15.65
CA GLY A 203 5.16 8.24 -16.39
C GLY A 203 4.56 9.65 -16.35
N ALA A 204 4.56 10.28 -15.17
CA ALA A 204 4.07 11.65 -15.00
C ALA A 204 4.95 12.71 -15.73
N ILE A 205 6.28 12.54 -15.74
CA ILE A 205 7.19 13.41 -16.51
C ILE A 205 6.88 13.29 -18.01
N SER A 206 6.68 12.06 -18.50
CA SER A 206 6.47 11.77 -19.92
C SER A 206 5.13 12.33 -20.43
N LYS A 207 4.05 12.18 -19.64
CA LYS A 207 2.73 12.77 -19.95
C LYS A 207 2.79 14.29 -20.07
N ASN A 208 3.53 14.96 -19.19
CA ASN A 208 3.66 16.42 -19.22
C ASN A 208 4.45 16.98 -20.41
N LYS A 209 5.46 16.23 -20.91
CA LYS A 209 6.17 16.60 -22.14
C LYS A 209 5.24 16.64 -23.36
N ILE A 210 4.22 15.80 -23.40
CA ILE A 210 3.25 15.75 -24.50
C ILE A 210 2.32 16.96 -24.43
N LEU A 211 1.79 17.26 -23.24
CA LEU A 211 0.88 18.40 -23.03
C LEU A 211 1.54 19.76 -23.30
N THR A 212 2.81 19.92 -22.93
CA THR A 212 3.57 21.17 -23.21
C THR A 212 3.92 21.34 -24.68
N ARG A 213 4.02 20.27 -25.47
CA ARG A 213 4.20 20.35 -26.94
C ARG A 213 2.90 20.73 -27.65
N ILE A 214 1.78 20.10 -27.26
CA ILE A 214 0.46 20.39 -27.85
C ILE A 214 0.04 21.87 -27.64
N ASN A 215 0.43 22.47 -26.51
CA ASN A 215 0.10 23.87 -26.20
C ASN A 215 1.12 24.89 -26.74
N ALA A 216 2.19 24.45 -27.40
CA ALA A 216 3.23 25.32 -27.96
C ALA A 216 3.18 25.41 -29.51
N ASP A 217 2.28 24.64 -30.13
CA ASP A 217 1.90 24.69 -31.56
C ASP A 217 0.56 25.42 -31.72
#